data_AF-A0A7W4B822-F1
#
_entry.id   AF-A0A7W4B822-F1
#
_cell.length_a   1.000
_cell.length_b   1.000
_cell.length_c   1.000
_cell.angle_alpha   90.00
_cell.angle_beta   90.00
_cell.angle_gamma   90.00
#
_symmetry.space_group_name_H-M   'P 1'
#
loop_
_entity.id
_entity.type
_entity.pdbx_description
1 polymer ?
#
loop_
_entity_poly.entity_id
_entity_poly.type
_entity_poly.pdbx_seq_one_letter_code
_entity_poly.pdbx_strand_id
1 'polypeptide(L)'
;MKTTLISMGIVLASIFSAQASADQMECYVDTQAYDQFTPNHCSALIYGKNKATAVFRVIGNGSDIDSVVWSNAASSCGVSGTSCSFSIRSFRGYKAEATVLYTDGTWSKVSATASFEDGR
;
A
#
# COMPACT_ATOMS: atom_id res chain seq x y z
N MET A 1 4.02 69.32 -11.01
CA MET A 1 4.59 67.95 -10.92
C MET A 1 3.53 67.05 -10.29
N LYS A 2 3.06 66.02 -10.99
CA LYS A 2 2.05 65.07 -10.48
C LYS A 2 2.75 63.72 -10.26
N THR A 3 2.75 63.28 -9.00
CA THR A 3 3.40 62.06 -8.52
C THR A 3 2.56 60.83 -8.90
N THR A 4 3.15 59.93 -9.67
CA THR A 4 2.55 58.65 -10.06
C THR A 4 2.69 57.66 -8.90
N LEU A 5 1.56 57.18 -8.38
CA LEU A 5 1.53 56.11 -7.38
C LEU A 5 1.69 54.75 -8.10
N ILE A 6 2.78 54.05 -7.82
CA ILE A 6 3.02 52.69 -8.27
C ILE A 6 2.17 51.76 -7.38
N SER A 7 1.11 51.19 -7.96
CA SER A 7 0.28 50.18 -7.30
C SER A 7 1.06 48.86 -7.22
N MET A 8 1.45 48.46 -6.02
CA MET A 8 2.01 47.13 -5.74
C MET A 8 0.88 46.11 -5.72
N GLY A 9 0.72 45.37 -6.82
CA GLY A 9 -0.12 44.18 -6.86
C GLY A 9 0.53 43.05 -6.08
N ILE A 10 -0.02 42.71 -4.92
CA ILE A 10 0.37 41.53 -4.14
C ILE A 10 -0.15 40.30 -4.88
N VAL A 11 0.74 39.53 -5.48
CA VAL A 11 0.43 38.22 -6.05
C VAL A 11 0.16 37.26 -4.90
N LEU A 12 -1.12 36.95 -4.67
CA LEU A 12 -1.56 35.84 -3.83
C LEU A 12 -1.18 34.52 -4.52
N ALA A 13 0.04 34.04 -4.27
CA ALA A 13 0.46 32.70 -4.66
C ALA A 13 -0.23 31.70 -3.73
N SER A 14 -1.39 31.19 -4.16
CA SER A 14 -2.06 30.06 -3.53
C SER A 14 -1.15 28.83 -3.67
N ILE A 15 -0.44 28.50 -2.60
CA ILE A 15 0.38 27.29 -2.53
C ILE A 15 -0.61 26.13 -2.41
N PHE A 16 -0.96 25.51 -3.54
CA PHE A 16 -1.68 24.25 -3.54
C PHE A 16 -0.72 23.17 -3.05
N SER A 17 -0.73 22.92 -1.75
CA SER A 17 -0.05 21.78 -1.15
C SER A 17 -0.77 20.51 -1.60
N ALA A 18 -0.39 19.95 -2.74
CA ALA A 18 -0.78 18.59 -3.09
C ALA A 18 -0.19 17.66 -2.02
N GLN A 19 -1.06 17.10 -1.16
CA GLN A 19 -0.66 16.09 -0.20
C GLN A 19 -0.31 14.84 -1.00
N ALA A 20 0.99 14.62 -1.29
CA ALA A 20 1.44 13.36 -1.85
C ALA A 20 1.26 12.27 -0.77
N SER A 21 0.28 11.38 -0.94
CA SER A 21 0.27 10.14 -0.13
C SER A 21 1.37 9.23 -0.67
N ALA A 22 2.15 8.64 0.24
CA ALA A 22 3.15 7.67 -0.16
C ALA A 22 2.46 6.34 -0.48
N ASP A 23 2.90 5.69 -1.55
CA ASP A 23 2.45 4.34 -1.87
C ASP A 23 2.79 3.38 -0.74
N GLN A 24 1.82 2.56 -0.34
CA GLN A 24 2.02 1.57 0.70
C GLN A 24 1.33 0.25 0.38
N MET A 25 1.84 -0.82 0.97
CA MET A 25 1.17 -2.11 0.98
C MET A 25 0.68 -2.38 2.40
N GLU A 26 -0.56 -2.80 2.50
CA GLU A 26 -1.18 -3.21 3.76
C GLU A 26 -1.53 -4.69 3.70
N CYS A 27 -1.59 -5.32 4.87
CA CYS A 27 -2.02 -6.71 4.95
C CYS A 27 -2.80 -7.03 6.21
N TYR A 28 -3.48 -8.17 6.19
CA TYR A 28 -4.00 -8.85 7.38
C TYR A 28 -3.84 -10.37 7.20
N VAL A 29 -4.02 -11.13 8.28
CA VAL A 29 -4.00 -12.60 8.27
C VAL A 29 -5.29 -13.12 8.88
N ASP A 30 -5.82 -14.23 8.35
CA ASP A 30 -7.07 -14.90 8.76
C ASP A 30 -8.36 -14.30 8.19
N THR A 31 -8.99 -13.32 8.84
CA THR A 31 -10.30 -12.84 8.41
C THR A 31 -10.53 -11.37 8.75
N GLN A 32 -11.01 -10.61 7.78
CA GLN A 32 -11.35 -9.20 7.97
C GLN A 32 -12.45 -8.95 9.03
N ALA A 33 -13.18 -9.99 9.43
CA ALA A 33 -14.16 -9.89 10.53
C ALA A 33 -13.49 -9.53 11.87
N TYR A 34 -12.22 -9.91 12.06
CA TYR A 34 -11.47 -9.69 13.29
C TYR A 34 -10.16 -8.92 13.07
N ASP A 35 -9.65 -8.92 11.83
CA ASP A 35 -8.36 -8.33 11.50
C ASP A 35 -8.52 -7.06 10.66
N GLN A 36 -7.71 -6.05 10.99
CA GLN A 36 -7.63 -4.80 10.24
C GLN A 36 -6.41 -4.83 9.33
N PHE A 37 -6.51 -4.15 8.19
CA PHE A 37 -5.36 -3.92 7.33
C PHE A 37 -4.32 -3.06 8.06
N THR A 38 -3.10 -3.57 8.20
CA THR A 38 -1.99 -2.86 8.78
C THR A 38 -0.91 -2.60 7.72
N PRO A 39 -0.32 -1.39 7.68
CA PRO A 39 0.70 -1.06 6.70
C PRO A 39 2.02 -1.77 7.01
N ASN A 40 2.71 -2.23 5.96
CA ASN A 40 4.05 -2.82 5.95
C ASN A 40 4.22 -4.16 6.68
N HIS A 41 3.44 -4.45 7.72
CA HIS A 41 3.52 -5.68 8.48
C HIS A 41 2.17 -6.05 9.10
N CYS A 42 1.81 -7.33 9.04
CA CYS A 42 0.65 -7.89 9.73
C CYS A 42 1.01 -9.23 10.37
N SER A 43 0.50 -9.45 11.57
CA SER A 43 0.68 -10.71 12.30
C SER A 43 -0.56 -11.10 13.06
N ALA A 44 -0.81 -12.40 13.16
CA ALA A 44 -1.91 -12.96 13.95
C ALA A 44 -1.44 -14.11 14.85
N LEU A 45 -2.22 -14.41 15.89
CA LEU A 45 -2.10 -15.64 16.67
C LEU A 45 -3.36 -16.47 16.42
N ILE A 46 -3.20 -17.64 15.80
CA ILE A 46 -4.31 -18.48 15.34
C ILE A 46 -4.13 -19.88 15.93
N TYR A 47 -4.70 -20.08 17.12
CA TYR A 47 -4.52 -21.30 17.90
C TYR A 47 -4.84 -22.58 17.11
N GLY A 48 -3.89 -23.51 17.10
CA GLY A 48 -4.08 -24.84 16.53
C GLY A 48 -4.14 -24.90 14.99
N LYS A 49 -3.83 -23.80 14.28
CA LYS A 49 -3.75 -23.78 12.81
C LYS A 49 -2.30 -23.81 12.34
N ASN A 50 -1.98 -24.69 11.40
CA ASN A 50 -0.66 -24.69 10.74
C ASN A 50 -0.64 -23.90 9.41
N LYS A 51 -1.81 -23.42 8.97
CA LYS A 51 -1.99 -22.58 7.78
C LYS A 51 -3.05 -21.52 8.03
N ALA A 52 -2.86 -20.36 7.42
CA ALA A 52 -3.81 -19.26 7.38
C ALA A 52 -3.77 -18.57 6.02
N THR A 53 -4.73 -17.70 5.73
CA THR A 53 -4.73 -16.86 4.53
C THR A 53 -4.15 -15.50 4.90
N ALA A 54 -3.12 -15.05 4.18
CA ALA A 54 -2.69 -13.67 4.22
C ALA A 54 -3.34 -12.91 3.05
N VAL A 55 -3.83 -11.71 3.32
CA VAL A 55 -4.42 -10.83 2.31
C VAL A 55 -3.64 -9.53 2.30
N PHE A 56 -3.16 -9.16 1.12
CA PHE A 56 -2.40 -7.95 0.86
C PHE A 56 -3.21 -7.04 -0.04
N ARG A 57 -3.08 -5.72 0.18
CA ARG A 57 -3.60 -4.71 -0.74
C ARG A 57 -2.60 -3.58 -0.95
N VAL A 58 -2.63 -3.01 -2.14
CA VAL A 58 -1.88 -1.81 -2.51
C VAL A 58 -2.76 -0.59 -2.25
N ILE A 59 -2.19 0.41 -1.58
CA ILE A 59 -2.75 1.74 -1.41
C ILE A 59 -1.86 2.69 -2.22
N GLY A 60 -2.42 3.26 -3.28
CA GLY A 60 -1.70 4.18 -4.16
C GLY A 60 -1.57 5.60 -3.59
N ASN A 61 -0.83 6.43 -4.32
CA ASN A 61 -0.52 7.82 -4.01
C ASN A 61 -1.66 8.81 -4.32
N GLY A 62 -2.85 8.30 -4.64
CA GLY A 62 -4.00 9.06 -5.09
C GLY A 62 -4.14 9.21 -6.60
N SER A 63 -3.11 8.85 -7.39
CA SER A 63 -3.22 8.73 -8.85
C SER A 63 -3.92 7.43 -9.26
N ASP A 64 -4.47 7.43 -10.49
CA ASP A 64 -5.11 6.25 -11.07
C ASP A 64 -4.08 5.15 -11.37
N ILE A 65 -4.28 3.98 -10.75
CA ILE A 65 -3.47 2.79 -10.98
C ILE A 65 -3.89 2.13 -12.29
N ASP A 66 -2.94 1.95 -13.21
CA ASP A 66 -3.12 1.18 -14.44
C ASP A 66 -3.03 -0.32 -14.16
N SER A 67 -1.96 -0.76 -13.51
CA SER A 67 -1.74 -2.18 -13.23
C SER A 67 -0.83 -2.43 -12.02
N VAL A 68 -1.00 -3.60 -11.40
CA VAL A 68 -0.17 -4.06 -10.27
C VAL A 68 0.49 -5.39 -10.64
N VAL A 69 1.82 -5.41 -10.55
CA VAL A 69 2.64 -6.59 -10.81
C VAL A 69 3.15 -7.15 -9.49
N TRP A 70 2.56 -8.27 -9.06
CA TRP A 70 2.91 -8.94 -7.80
C TRP A 70 4.14 -9.83 -7.94
N SER A 71 4.98 -9.85 -6.90
CA SER A 71 6.24 -10.59 -6.89
C SER A 71 6.60 -11.13 -5.50
N ASN A 72 7.76 -11.80 -5.39
CA ASN A 72 8.24 -12.46 -4.17
C ASN A 72 7.21 -13.48 -3.63
N ALA A 73 6.83 -13.44 -2.35
CA ALA A 73 5.85 -14.37 -1.79
C ALA A 73 4.46 -14.25 -2.45
N ALA A 74 4.16 -13.11 -3.08
CA ALA A 74 2.91 -12.84 -3.80
C ALA A 74 2.98 -13.14 -5.31
N SER A 75 4.07 -13.75 -5.79
CA SER A 75 4.27 -14.05 -7.22
C SER A 75 3.15 -14.89 -7.85
N SER A 76 2.44 -15.70 -7.08
CA SER A 76 1.28 -16.46 -7.58
C SER A 76 0.10 -15.58 -8.02
N CYS A 77 0.06 -14.31 -7.63
CA CYS A 77 -0.97 -13.36 -8.05
C CYS A 77 -0.69 -12.74 -9.43
N GLY A 78 0.55 -12.82 -9.94
CA GLY A 78 0.92 -12.32 -11.26
C GLY A 78 0.61 -10.83 -11.47
N VAL A 79 0.07 -10.50 -12.64
CA VAL A 79 -0.48 -9.16 -12.93
C VAL A 79 -1.97 -9.18 -12.64
N SER A 80 -2.40 -8.48 -11.61
CA SER A 80 -3.80 -8.52 -11.15
C SER A 80 -4.21 -7.18 -10.51
N GLY A 81 -5.38 -7.16 -9.86
CA GLY A 81 -5.87 -5.97 -9.18
C GLY A 81 -5.00 -5.55 -7.98
N THR A 82 -5.48 -4.55 -7.26
CA THR A 82 -4.79 -3.96 -6.10
C THR A 82 -4.82 -4.84 -4.85
N SER A 83 -5.21 -6.12 -4.96
CA SER A 83 -5.24 -7.07 -3.84
C SER A 83 -4.75 -8.44 -4.26
N CYS A 84 -4.04 -9.11 -3.37
CA CYS A 84 -3.50 -10.45 -3.55
C CYS A 84 -3.63 -11.23 -2.24
N SER A 85 -4.09 -12.48 -2.33
CA SER A 85 -4.17 -13.36 -1.17
C SER A 85 -3.56 -14.71 -1.46
N PHE A 86 -2.93 -15.29 -0.46
CA PHE A 86 -2.32 -16.62 -0.55
C PHE A 86 -2.20 -17.28 0.83
N SER A 87 -2.06 -18.60 0.84
CA SER A 87 -1.91 -19.36 2.08
C SER A 87 -0.49 -19.28 2.62
N ILE A 88 -0.35 -18.95 3.90
CA ILE A 88 0.90 -18.92 4.65
C ILE A 88 0.92 -20.01 5.72
N ARG A 89 2.11 -20.30 6.26
CA ARG A 89 2.33 -21.29 7.34
C ARG A 89 2.77 -20.61 8.63
N SER A 90 2.45 -21.23 9.77
CA SER A 90 2.80 -20.68 11.08
C SER A 90 4.32 -20.57 11.24
N PHE A 91 4.75 -19.60 12.06
CA PHE A 91 6.15 -19.31 12.40
C PHE A 91 7.06 -19.00 11.20
N ARG A 92 6.50 -18.44 10.12
CA ARG A 92 7.27 -17.98 8.96
C ARG A 92 6.77 -16.63 8.46
N GLY A 93 7.71 -15.74 8.16
CA GLY A 93 7.45 -14.48 7.48
C GLY A 93 7.35 -14.66 5.97
N TYR A 94 6.34 -14.02 5.37
CA TYR A 94 6.11 -13.99 3.93
C TYR A 94 6.09 -12.54 3.46
N LYS A 95 7.15 -12.13 2.76
CA LYS A 95 7.26 -10.79 2.19
C LYS A 95 6.59 -10.75 0.82
N ALA A 96 5.45 -10.08 0.73
CA ALA A 96 4.81 -9.73 -0.52
C ALA A 96 5.42 -8.44 -1.07
N GLU A 97 5.62 -8.39 -2.38
CA GLU A 97 6.10 -7.22 -3.10
C GLU A 97 5.19 -6.96 -4.29
N ALA A 98 5.05 -5.69 -4.66
CA ALA A 98 4.32 -5.29 -5.86
C ALA A 98 4.99 -4.08 -6.51
N THR A 99 5.00 -4.08 -7.84
CA THR A 99 5.28 -2.88 -8.64
C THR A 99 3.94 -2.29 -9.09
N VAL A 100 3.69 -1.04 -8.74
CA VAL A 100 2.47 -0.30 -9.10
C VAL A 100 2.78 0.56 -10.31
N LEU A 101 2.03 0.40 -11.39
CA LEU A 101 2.13 1.22 -12.60
C LEU A 101 0.92 2.15 -12.63
N TYR A 102 1.19 3.45 -12.78
CA TYR A 102 0.17 4.50 -12.84
C TYR A 102 -0.13 4.88 -14.28
N THR A 103 -1.33 5.37 -14.53
CA THR A 103 -1.78 5.81 -15.87
C THR A 103 -1.00 7.01 -16.40
N ASP A 104 -0.39 7.80 -15.51
CA ASP A 104 0.51 8.91 -15.83
C ASP A 104 1.93 8.48 -16.24
N GLY A 105 2.20 7.17 -16.27
CA GLY A 105 3.49 6.58 -16.62
C GLY A 105 4.49 6.52 -15.46
N THR A 106 4.13 6.99 -14.27
CA THR A 106 4.94 6.80 -13.07
C THR A 106 4.79 5.39 -12.52
N TRP A 107 5.73 4.97 -11.68
CA TRP A 107 5.68 3.68 -11.02
C TRP A 107 6.28 3.74 -9.63
N SER A 108 5.88 2.79 -8.80
CA SER A 108 6.45 2.62 -7.46
C SER A 108 6.56 1.15 -7.08
N LYS A 109 7.31 0.90 -6.00
CA LYS A 109 7.44 -0.42 -5.41
C LYS A 109 6.99 -0.36 -3.96
N VAL A 110 6.13 -1.29 -3.60
CA VAL A 110 5.60 -1.44 -2.25
C VAL A 110 5.80 -2.87 -1.76
N SER A 111 5.86 -3.04 -0.45
CA SER A 111 6.00 -4.36 0.16
C SER A 111 5.41 -4.40 1.56
N ALA A 112 4.88 -5.56 1.94
CA ALA A 112 4.49 -5.85 3.31
C ALA A 112 4.85 -7.29 3.68
N THR A 113 5.00 -7.56 4.97
CA THR A 113 5.30 -8.91 5.48
C THR A 113 4.17 -9.43 6.34
N ALA A 114 3.68 -10.63 6.03
CA ALA A 114 2.70 -11.33 6.85
C ALA A 114 3.35 -12.51 7.59
N SER A 115 2.95 -12.72 8.84
CA SER A 115 3.32 -13.90 9.62
C SER A 115 2.18 -14.28 10.56
N PHE A 116 2.19 -15.50 11.09
CA PHE A 116 1.30 -15.84 12.20
C PHE A 116 1.89 -16.94 13.08
N GLU A 117 1.43 -17.00 14.32
CA GLU A 117 1.77 -18.03 15.30
C GLU A 117 0.58 -18.93 15.58
N ASP A 118 0.81 -20.13 16.10
CA ASP A 118 -0.26 -21.12 16.34
C ASP A 118 -0.44 -21.54 17.81
N GLY A 119 0.26 -20.87 18.73
CA GLY A 119 0.11 -21.04 20.18
C GLY A 119 0.76 -22.30 20.76
N ARG A 120 1.62 -22.99 20.00
CA ARG A 120 2.45 -24.11 20.49
C ARG A 120 3.80 -23.66 21.05
#